data_AF-A0A8X6W722-F1
#
_entry.id   AF-A0A8X6W722-F1
#
_cell.length_a   1.000
_cell.length_b   1.000
_cell.length_c   1.000
_cell.angle_alpha   90.00
_cell.angle_beta   90.00
_cell.angle_gamma   90.00
#
_symmetry.space_group_name_H-M   'P 1'
#
loop_
_entity.id
_entity.type
_entity.pdbx_description
1 polymer ?
#
loop_
_entity_poly.entity_id
_entity_poly.type
_entity_poly.pdbx_seq_one_letter_code
_entity_poly.pdbx_strand_id
1 'polypeptide(L)'
;MCVIILQEEVFTKEESAKLEISLSVDQEQLKLILQTLTFIFQQAAYHLAKPAVLSQQLQLLDINGEKVPTIVQAWVSNAKTVIDKLKRKTIASKQLSDVNWELRLQTAQSSVSKLKNPVGLIELTLDSNEKVEKLQMEFSHKEMYSFYNQLETVQSQLDALR
;
A
#
# COMPACT_ATOMS: atom_id res chain seq x y z
N MET A 1 0.68 -14.56 7.63
CA MET A 1 0.92 -13.37 6.78
C MET A 1 1.61 -12.29 7.63
N CYS A 2 2.89 -12.43 7.96
CA CYS A 2 3.59 -11.45 8.83
C CYS A 2 5.13 -11.52 8.73
N VAL A 3 5.68 -11.71 7.52
CA VAL A 3 7.13 -11.91 7.33
C VAL A 3 7.81 -10.79 6.52
N ILE A 4 7.06 -9.83 5.96
CA ILE A 4 7.58 -8.96 4.88
C ILE A 4 8.45 -7.77 5.36
N ILE A 5 8.72 -7.61 6.66
CA ILE A 5 9.56 -6.47 7.15
C ILE A 5 10.89 -6.93 7.78
N LEU A 6 11.12 -8.23 7.99
CA LEU A 6 12.35 -8.71 8.66
C LEU A 6 13.55 -8.95 7.71
N GLN A 7 13.44 -8.66 6.42
CA GLN A 7 14.53 -8.90 5.47
C GLN A 7 15.55 -7.75 5.35
N GLU A 8 15.30 -6.59 5.97
CA GLU A 8 16.28 -5.51 6.06
C GLU A 8 16.77 -5.36 7.50
N GLU A 9 18.09 -5.36 7.70
CA GLU A 9 18.68 -4.97 8.98
C GLU A 9 18.31 -3.50 9.26
N VAL A 10 17.51 -3.27 10.30
CA VAL A 10 16.99 -1.94 10.66
C VAL A 10 18.12 -0.96 11.02
N PHE A 11 19.27 -1.50 11.45
CA PHE A 11 20.47 -0.75 11.83
C PHE A 11 21.71 -1.35 11.19
N THR A 12 22.67 -0.50 10.88
CA THR A 12 24.01 -0.93 10.48
C THR A 12 24.75 -1.61 11.64
N LYS A 13 25.83 -2.34 11.33
CA LYS A 13 26.69 -2.98 12.35
C LYS A 13 27.25 -1.97 13.36
N GLU A 14 27.59 -0.77 12.91
CA GLU A 14 28.10 0.31 13.77
C GLU A 14 27.03 0.87 14.71
N GLU A 15 25.80 1.07 14.21
CA GLU A 15 24.67 1.54 15.03
C GLU A 15 24.25 0.49 16.05
N SER A 16 24.26 -0.78 15.66
CA SER A 16 23.96 -1.90 16.56
C SER A 16 24.96 -1.96 17.71
N ALA A 17 26.27 -1.86 17.41
CA ALA A 17 27.31 -1.83 18.45
C ALA A 17 27.16 -0.64 19.42
N LYS A 18 26.76 0.54 18.91
CA LYS A 18 26.46 1.71 19.77
C LYS A 18 25.25 1.48 20.67
N LEU A 19 24.22 0.82 20.16
CA LEU A 19 23.01 0.49 20.92
C LEU A 19 23.28 -0.56 22.00
N GLU A 20 24.08 -1.60 21.71
CA GLU A 20 24.52 -2.60 22.69
C GLU A 20 25.22 -1.93 23.88
N ILE A 21 26.17 -1.04 23.61
CA ILE A 21 26.89 -0.29 24.63
C ILE A 21 25.95 0.64 25.40
N SER A 22 25.11 1.41 24.70
CA SER A 22 24.24 2.42 25.34
C SER A 22 23.14 1.81 26.20
N LEU A 23 22.62 0.65 25.82
CA LEU A 23 21.56 -0.05 26.54
C LEU A 23 22.11 -1.08 27.53
N SER A 24 23.43 -1.34 27.51
CA SER A 24 24.09 -2.36 28.32
C SER A 24 23.47 -3.75 28.13
N VAL A 25 23.22 -4.11 26.87
CA VAL A 25 22.61 -5.38 26.47
C VAL A 25 23.53 -6.13 25.51
N ASP A 26 23.43 -7.45 25.49
CA ASP A 26 24.11 -8.27 24.49
C ASP A 26 23.39 -8.23 23.12
N GLN A 27 24.04 -8.79 22.11
CA GLN A 27 23.53 -8.82 20.74
C GLN A 27 22.17 -9.54 20.61
N GLU A 28 21.95 -10.62 21.37
CA GLU A 28 20.69 -11.38 21.30
C GLU A 28 19.55 -10.61 21.98
N GLN A 29 19.83 -9.99 23.12
CA GLN A 29 18.91 -9.12 23.84
C GLN A 29 18.55 -7.90 23.01
N LEU A 30 19.52 -7.25 22.36
CA LEU A 30 19.24 -6.12 21.46
C LEU A 30 18.32 -6.55 20.32
N LYS A 31 18.61 -7.69 19.68
CA LYS A 31 17.77 -8.23 18.61
C LYS A 31 16.35 -8.50 19.07
N LEU A 32 16.17 -9.10 20.25
CA LEU A 32 14.86 -9.38 20.83
C LEU A 32 14.08 -8.10 21.12
N ILE A 33 14.74 -7.06 21.67
CA ILE A 33 14.12 -5.76 21.93
C ILE A 33 13.64 -5.13 20.62
N LEU A 34 14.48 -5.11 19.59
CA LEU A 34 14.15 -4.53 18.29
C LEU A 34 12.99 -5.27 17.60
N GLN A 35 13.00 -6.61 17.66
CA GLN A 35 11.91 -7.43 17.14
C GLN A 35 10.60 -7.16 17.88
N THR A 36 10.65 -7.05 19.21
CA THR A 36 9.49 -6.76 20.05
C THR A 36 8.91 -5.38 19.74
N LEU A 37 9.75 -4.34 19.66
CA LEU A 37 9.33 -2.99 19.32
C LEU A 37 8.75 -2.91 17.89
N THR A 38 9.40 -3.59 16.95
CA THR A 38 8.92 -3.67 15.56
C THR A 38 7.56 -4.32 15.50
N PHE A 39 7.36 -5.43 16.22
CA PHE A 39 6.06 -6.11 16.28
C PHE A 39 4.99 -5.21 16.89
N ILE A 40 5.28 -4.53 18.01
CA ILE A 40 4.36 -3.58 18.65
C ILE A 40 3.93 -2.49 17.67
N PHE A 41 4.88 -1.85 16.98
CA PHE A 41 4.55 -0.78 16.03
C PHE A 41 3.84 -1.29 14.78
N GLN A 42 4.13 -2.51 14.32
CA GLN A 42 3.38 -3.14 13.23
C GLN A 42 1.92 -3.38 13.62
N GLN A 43 1.68 -3.94 14.81
CA GLN A 43 0.32 -4.15 15.32
C GLN A 43 -0.40 -2.82 15.52
N ALA A 44 0.27 -1.82 16.07
CA ALA A 44 -0.27 -0.48 16.23
C ALA A 44 -0.65 0.15 14.88
N ALA A 45 0.18 -0.01 13.86
CA ALA A 45 -0.09 0.52 12.53
C ALA A 45 -1.21 -0.24 11.80
N TYR A 46 -1.22 -1.57 11.90
CA TYR A 46 -2.22 -2.43 11.27
C TYR A 46 -3.62 -2.15 11.82
N HIS A 47 -3.75 -1.97 13.13
CA HIS A 47 -5.03 -1.69 13.79
C HIS A 47 -5.37 -0.20 13.90
N LEU A 48 -4.56 0.70 13.31
CA LEU A 48 -4.72 2.15 13.45
C LEU A 48 -4.87 2.56 14.93
N ALA A 49 -4.06 1.94 15.79
CA ALA A 49 -4.22 1.98 17.23
C ALA A 49 -4.12 3.42 17.75
N LYS A 50 -5.13 3.81 18.54
CA LYS A 50 -5.13 5.08 19.26
C LYS A 50 -4.09 5.03 20.39
N PRO A 51 -3.45 6.16 20.76
CA PRO A 51 -2.42 6.20 21.80
C PRO A 51 -2.88 5.59 23.14
N ALA A 52 -4.14 5.82 23.53
CA ALA A 52 -4.72 5.25 24.75
C ALA A 52 -4.83 3.71 24.70
N VAL A 53 -5.21 3.15 23.55
CA VAL A 53 -5.32 1.69 23.35
C VAL A 53 -3.93 1.05 23.39
N LEU A 54 -2.96 1.67 22.72
CA LEU A 54 -1.57 1.21 22.73
C LEU A 54 -1.01 1.24 24.16
N SER A 55 -1.22 2.33 24.90
CA SER A 55 -0.78 2.45 26.29
C SER A 55 -1.37 1.35 27.18
N GLN A 56 -2.67 1.09 27.06
CA GLN A 56 -3.35 0.06 27.84
C GLN A 56 -2.83 -1.34 27.49
N GLN A 57 -2.62 -1.64 26.21
CA GLN A 57 -2.06 -2.93 25.78
C GLN A 57 -0.64 -3.13 26.30
N LEU A 58 0.20 -2.10 26.29
CA LEU A 58 1.57 -2.20 26.82
C LEU A 58 1.59 -2.38 28.35
N GLN A 59 0.65 -1.74 29.07
CA GLN A 59 0.49 -1.95 30.52
C GLN A 59 0.00 -3.36 30.87
N LEU A 60 -0.87 -3.95 30.04
CA LEU A 60 -1.31 -5.34 30.22
C LEU A 60 -0.18 -6.36 29.98
N LEU A 61 0.84 -5.99 29.20
CA LEU A 61 2.04 -6.82 28.94
C LEU A 61 3.11 -6.66 30.02
N ASP A 62 2.80 -5.98 31.14
CA ASP A 62 3.70 -5.70 32.25
C ASP A 62 5.02 -5.01 31.82
N ILE A 63 4.97 -4.28 30.70
CA ILE A 63 6.08 -3.45 30.23
C ILE A 63 6.18 -2.29 31.21
N ASN A 64 7.36 -2.14 31.83
CA ASN A 64 7.65 -1.14 32.86
C ASN A 64 7.02 0.22 32.51
N GLY A 65 6.25 0.77 33.46
CA GLY A 65 5.43 1.96 33.29
C GLY A 65 6.19 3.21 32.83
N GLU A 66 7.51 3.28 33.06
CA GLU A 66 8.35 4.37 32.56
C GLU A 66 8.65 4.28 31.05
N LYS A 67 8.62 3.08 30.47
CA LYS A 67 8.91 2.85 29.04
C LYS A 67 7.68 3.09 28.16
N VAL A 68 6.48 2.86 28.71
CA VAL A 68 5.20 2.99 28.00
C VAL A 68 5.01 4.39 27.39
N PRO A 69 5.18 5.50 28.13
CA PRO A 69 5.05 6.85 27.58
C PRO A 69 5.98 7.11 26.39
N THR A 70 7.23 6.63 26.47
CA THR A 70 8.23 6.80 25.41
C THR A 70 7.82 6.07 24.13
N ILE A 71 7.33 4.83 24.24
CA ILE A 71 6.85 4.04 23.10
C ILE A 71 5.61 4.70 22.48
N VAL A 72 4.66 5.13 23.31
CA VAL A 72 3.45 5.80 22.84
C VAL A 72 3.78 7.12 22.15
N GLN A 73 4.71 7.91 22.68
CA GLN A 73 5.15 9.16 22.09
C GLN A 73 5.86 8.96 20.75
N ALA A 74 6.70 7.93 20.65
CA ALA A 74 7.33 7.53 19.39
C ALA A 74 6.28 7.13 18.35
N TRP A 75 5.23 6.40 18.76
CA TRP A 75 4.09 6.07 17.90
C TRP A 75 3.37 7.33 17.43
N VAL A 76 2.93 8.21 18.34
CA VAL A 76 2.19 9.44 17.99
C VAL A 76 2.94 10.30 16.98
N SER A 77 4.26 10.44 17.16
CA SER A 77 5.09 11.28 16.32
C SER A 77 5.27 10.72 14.90
N ASN A 78 5.20 9.40 14.73
CA ASN A 78 5.52 8.72 13.47
C ASN A 78 4.32 7.99 12.83
N ALA A 79 3.20 7.84 13.54
CA ALA A 79 2.05 7.03 13.15
C ALA A 79 1.53 7.43 11.79
N LYS A 80 1.35 8.73 11.55
CA LYS A 80 0.86 9.24 10.27
C LYS A 80 1.76 8.81 9.11
N THR A 81 3.06 9.04 9.23
CA THR A 81 4.05 8.67 8.20
C THR A 81 4.08 7.16 7.96
N VAL A 82 4.05 6.36 9.02
CA VAL A 82 4.06 4.88 8.92
C VAL A 82 2.78 4.39 8.25
N ILE A 83 1.61 4.88 8.68
CA ILE A 83 0.32 4.50 8.10
C ILE A 83 0.23 4.93 6.64
N ASP A 84 0.68 6.14 6.30
CA ASP A 84 0.66 6.64 4.91
C ASP A 84 1.59 5.80 4.01
N LYS A 85 2.77 5.42 4.52
CA LYS A 85 3.67 4.50 3.81
C LYS A 85 3.05 3.12 3.63
N LEU A 86 2.39 2.58 4.66
CA LEU A 86 1.72 1.28 4.58
C LEU A 86 0.53 1.30 3.61
N LYS A 87 -0.26 2.38 3.58
CA LYS A 87 -1.35 2.57 2.62
C LYS A 87 -0.85 2.65 1.18
N ARG A 88 0.33 3.24 0.96
CA ARG A 88 0.98 3.30 -0.36
C ARG A 88 1.64 1.99 -0.76
N LYS A 89 1.96 1.12 0.21
CA LYS A 89 2.56 -0.20 -0.03
C LYS A 89 1.48 -1.16 -0.53
N THR A 90 1.08 -0.98 -1.78
CA THR A 90 0.10 -1.85 -2.43
C THR A 90 0.71 -3.22 -2.70
N ILE A 91 -0.11 -4.27 -2.59
CA ILE A 91 0.29 -5.68 -2.78
C ILE A 91 0.43 -6.00 -4.29
N ALA A 92 -0.25 -5.25 -5.15
CA ALA A 92 -0.19 -5.38 -6.60
C ALA A 92 1.10 -4.76 -7.17
N SER A 93 1.81 -5.51 -8.00
CA SER A 93 3.04 -5.08 -8.67
C SER A 93 2.83 -3.98 -9.72
N LYS A 94 1.59 -3.77 -10.17
CA LYS A 94 1.20 -2.75 -11.15
C LYS A 94 -0.01 -1.97 -10.61
N GLN A 95 0.11 -0.66 -10.57
CA GLN A 95 -0.97 0.25 -10.15
C GLN A 95 -1.39 1.12 -11.32
N LEU A 96 -2.69 1.24 -11.56
CA LEU A 96 -3.20 2.19 -12.53
C LEU A 96 -2.98 3.61 -12.02
N SER A 97 -2.12 4.38 -12.70
CA SER A 97 -1.76 5.75 -12.34
C SER A 97 -2.50 6.78 -13.18
N ASP A 98 -2.78 6.48 -14.44
CA ASP A 98 -3.51 7.37 -15.35
C ASP A 98 -4.36 6.61 -16.37
N VAL A 99 -5.44 7.26 -16.82
CA VAL A 99 -6.34 6.74 -17.85
C VAL A 99 -6.58 7.82 -18.89
N ASN A 100 -6.18 7.55 -20.13
CA ASN A 100 -6.44 8.43 -21.26
C ASN A 100 -7.38 7.73 -22.25
N TRP A 101 -8.19 8.50 -22.97
CA TRP A 101 -9.14 7.96 -23.93
C TRP A 101 -9.30 8.84 -25.17
N GLU A 102 -9.57 8.21 -26.30
CA GLU A 102 -9.83 8.89 -27.56
C GLU A 102 -10.96 8.18 -28.31
N LEU A 103 -11.94 8.93 -28.82
CA LEU A 103 -12.99 8.38 -29.67
C LEU A 103 -12.68 8.69 -31.13
N ARG A 104 -12.38 7.66 -31.92
CA ARG A 104 -12.09 7.77 -33.35
C ARG A 104 -13.32 7.37 -34.16
N LEU A 105 -13.64 8.18 -35.18
CA LEU A 105 -14.69 7.89 -36.14
C LEU A 105 -14.03 7.52 -37.47
N GLN A 106 -14.09 6.25 -37.86
CA GLN A 106 -13.57 5.83 -39.15
C GLN A 106 -14.63 6.09 -40.24
N THR A 107 -14.30 6.91 -41.23
CA THR A 107 -15.16 7.19 -42.38
C THR A 107 -14.79 6.25 -43.53
N ALA A 108 -15.70 5.35 -43.91
CA ALA A 108 -15.51 4.54 -45.11
C ALA A 108 -15.70 5.43 -46.35
N GLN A 109 -14.71 5.46 -47.24
CA GLN A 109 -14.78 6.24 -48.48
C GLN A 109 -15.66 5.56 -49.53
N SER A 110 -16.58 6.37 -50.06
CA SER A 110 -17.35 6.26 -51.30
C SER A 110 -18.35 5.10 -51.47
N SER A 111 -19.62 5.53 -51.50
CA SER A 111 -20.69 5.15 -52.43
C SER A 111 -21.84 4.22 -51.99
N VAL A 112 -21.76 3.45 -50.90
CA VAL A 112 -22.98 2.80 -50.34
C VAL A 112 -22.90 2.69 -48.82
N SER A 113 -23.84 3.32 -48.11
CA SER A 113 -24.13 3.21 -46.66
C SER A 113 -23.33 4.09 -45.69
N LYS A 114 -24.05 4.98 -45.00
CA LYS A 114 -23.62 5.92 -43.95
C LYS A 114 -23.31 5.23 -42.61
N LEU A 115 -22.41 4.25 -42.56
CA LEU A 115 -22.01 3.64 -41.28
C LEU A 115 -20.71 4.28 -40.79
N LYS A 116 -20.84 5.26 -39.89
CA LYS A 116 -19.74 5.77 -39.07
C LYS A 116 -19.52 4.72 -37.98
N ASN A 117 -18.41 3.99 -38.02
CA ASN A 117 -18.08 3.04 -36.95
C ASN A 117 -17.20 3.77 -35.92
N PRO A 118 -17.73 4.10 -34.73
CA PRO A 118 -16.93 4.66 -33.65
C PRO A 118 -16.06 3.56 -33.02
N VAL A 119 -14.79 3.89 -32.80
CA VAL A 119 -13.82 3.06 -32.07
C VAL A 119 -13.29 3.89 -30.91
N GLY A 120 -13.41 3.37 -29.68
CA GLY A 120 -12.83 3.99 -28.49
C GLY A 120 -11.44 3.41 -28.23
N LEU A 121 -10.41 4.25 -28.21
CA LEU A 121 -9.08 3.88 -27.74
C LEU A 121 -8.98 4.25 -26.25
N ILE A 122 -8.59 3.30 -25.41
CA ILE A 122 -8.26 3.52 -24.00
C ILE A 122 -6.77 3.24 -23.81
N GLU A 123 -6.06 4.17 -23.21
CA GLU A 123 -4.70 3.99 -22.70
C GLU A 123 -4.71 3.96 -21.18
N LEU A 124 -4.22 2.87 -20.60
CA LEU A 124 -4.00 2.71 -19.17
C LEU A 124 -2.51 2.85 -18.89
N THR A 125 -2.14 3.81 -18.04
CA THR A 125 -0.77 3.95 -17.55
C THR A 125 -0.64 3.20 -16.24
N LEU A 126 0.26 2.23 -16.18
CA LEU A 126 0.52 1.38 -15.04
C LEU A 126 1.88 1.73 -14.44
N ASP A 127 1.89 2.18 -13.20
CA ASP A 127 3.10 2.38 -12.42
C ASP A 127 3.48 1.06 -11.74
N SER A 128 4.70 0.61 -12.00
CA SER A 128 5.37 -0.41 -11.18
C SER A 128 6.55 0.23 -10.45
N ASN A 129 7.05 -0.42 -9.41
CA ASN A 129 8.16 0.10 -8.59
C ASN A 129 9.44 0.42 -9.40
N GLU A 130 9.55 -0.05 -10.64
CA GLU A 130 10.75 0.11 -11.48
C GLU A 130 10.47 0.73 -12.86
N LYS A 131 9.24 0.63 -13.39
CA LYS A 131 8.89 1.08 -14.75
C LYS A 131 7.44 1.54 -14.86
N VAL A 132 7.22 2.53 -15.71
CA VAL A 132 5.88 2.92 -16.18
C VAL A 132 5.58 2.14 -17.46
N GLU A 133 4.46 1.40 -17.48
CA GLU A 133 3.97 0.62 -18.62
C GLU A 133 2.68 1.25 -19.15
N LYS A 134 2.54 1.33 -20.48
CA LYS A 134 1.34 1.84 -21.13
C LYS A 134 0.63 0.72 -21.86
N LEU A 135 -0.63 0.46 -21.50
CA LEU A 135 -1.49 -0.52 -22.15
C LEU A 135 -2.54 0.22 -22.98
N GLN A 136 -2.48 0.08 -24.30
CA GLN A 136 -3.48 0.62 -25.21
C GLN A 136 -4.43 -0.47 -25.68
N MET A 137 -5.72 -0.17 -25.67
CA MET A 137 -6.80 -1.08 -26.07
C MET A 137 -7.80 -0.35 -26.94
N GLU A 138 -8.23 -0.99 -28.02
CA GLU A 138 -9.30 -0.49 -28.89
C GLU A 138 -10.59 -1.25 -28.60
N PHE A 139 -11.69 -0.51 -28.47
CA PHE A 139 -13.00 -1.03 -28.16
C PHE A 139 -14.02 -0.61 -29.22
N SER A 140 -14.79 -1.57 -29.72
CA SER A 140 -16.10 -1.27 -30.29
C SER A 140 -17.08 -0.82 -29.20
N HIS A 141 -18.21 -0.21 -29.60
CA HIS A 141 -19.26 0.17 -28.64
C HIS A 141 -19.72 -1.02 -27.77
N LYS A 142 -19.88 -2.21 -28.36
CA LYS A 142 -20.34 -3.40 -27.65
C LYS A 142 -19.33 -3.86 -26.61
N GLU A 143 -18.04 -3.85 -26.95
CA GLU A 143 -16.97 -4.26 -26.04
C GLU A 143 -16.78 -3.23 -24.92
N MET A 144 -16.83 -1.92 -25.24
CA MET A 144 -16.77 -0.85 -24.25
C MET A 144 -17.90 -0.95 -23.23
N TYR A 145 -19.13 -1.20 -23.71
CA TYR A 145 -20.29 -1.37 -22.82
C TYR A 145 -20.17 -2.64 -21.95
N SER A 146 -19.66 -3.73 -22.52
CA SER A 146 -19.39 -4.95 -21.74
C SER A 146 -18.31 -4.72 -20.68
N PHE A 147 -17.25 -3.99 -21.02
CA PHE A 147 -16.17 -3.65 -20.10
C PHE A 147 -16.68 -2.77 -18.95
N TYR A 148 -17.50 -1.76 -19.24
CA TYR A 148 -18.16 -0.93 -18.22
C TYR A 148 -18.97 -1.77 -17.23
N ASN A 149 -19.80 -2.70 -17.71
CA ASN A 149 -20.60 -3.57 -16.84
C ASN A 149 -19.74 -4.49 -15.95
N GLN A 150 -18.55 -4.91 -16.42
CA GLN A 150 -17.60 -5.66 -15.60
C GLN A 150 -17.04 -4.78 -14.47
N LEU A 151 -16.68 -3.53 -14.77
CA LEU A 151 -16.21 -2.58 -13.75
C LEU A 151 -17.29 -2.30 -12.70
N GLU A 152 -18.54 -2.10 -13.11
CA GLU A 152 -19.68 -1.93 -12.19
C GLU A 152 -19.88 -3.15 -11.28
N THR A 153 -19.71 -4.35 -11.83
CA THR A 153 -19.78 -5.59 -11.03
C THR A 153 -18.69 -5.62 -9.97
N VAL A 154 -17.46 -5.26 -10.33
CA VAL A 154 -16.34 -5.17 -9.38
C VAL A 154 -16.61 -4.10 -8.32
N GLN A 155 -17.13 -2.94 -8.70
CA GLN A 155 -17.47 -1.86 -7.78
C GLN A 155 -18.53 -2.31 -6.76
N SER A 156 -19.60 -2.96 -7.23
CA SER A 156 -20.64 -3.50 -6.36
C SER A 156 -20.09 -4.54 -5.36
N GLN A 157 -19.16 -5.40 -5.79
CA GLN A 157 -18.50 -6.35 -4.91
C GLN A 157 -17.61 -5.68 -3.85
N LEU A 158 -16.88 -4.63 -4.23
CA LEU A 158 -16.05 -3.86 -3.29
C LEU A 158 -16.90 -3.11 -2.26
N ASP A 159 -18.02 -2.53 -2.68
CA ASP A 159 -18.94 -1.84 -1.78
C ASP A 159 -19.61 -2.80 -0.79
N ALA A 160 -19.85 -4.06 -1.17
CA ALA A 160 -20.38 -5.09 -0.29
C ALA A 160 -19.38 -5.59 0.77
N LEU A 161 -18.08 -5.38 0.56
CA LEU A 161 -17.02 -5.71 1.53
C LEU A 161 -16.78 -4.61 2.57
N ARG A 162 -17.47 -3.48 2.43
CA ARG A 162 -17.33 -2.29 3.27
C ARG A 162 -18.35 -2.28 4.40
#